data_AF-A0A482YVB1-F1
#
_entry.id   AF-A0A482YVB1-F1
#
_cell.length_a   1.000
_cell.length_b   1.000
_cell.length_c   1.000
_cell.angle_alpha   90.00
_cell.angle_beta   90.00
_cell.angle_gamma   90.00
#
_symmetry.space_group_name_H-M   'P 1'
#
loop_
_entity.id
_entity.type
_entity.pdbx_description
1 polymer ?
#
loop_
_entity_poly.entity_id
_entity_poly.type
_entity_poly.pdbx_seq_one_letter_code
_entity_poly.pdbx_strand_id
1 'polypeptide(L)'
;MNRWLMVLFSLMTTTVFAHTDSDSHANLGDRATELKEAGESKNIHPDLTEIRIMHPDFMMHKRDKTLRQGVRTKRNSLKACVNCHSSTDKNDEYIPINQQGQFCSTCHQKVGTSLDCFSCHRSTPKEDL
;
A
#
# COMPACT_ATOMS: atom_id res chain seq x y z
N MET A 1 -15.50 -27.09 -63.39
CA MET A 1 -16.02 -28.15 -62.49
C MET A 1 -15.18 -28.12 -61.23
N ASN A 2 -15.77 -27.54 -60.18
CA ASN A 2 -15.13 -27.05 -58.95
C ASN A 2 -14.56 -28.18 -58.08
N ARG A 3 -13.28 -28.09 -57.70
CA ARG A 3 -12.70 -28.83 -56.56
C ARG A 3 -11.63 -28.04 -55.78
N TRP A 4 -11.74 -26.71 -55.74
CA TRP A 4 -10.77 -25.84 -55.03
C TRP A 4 -11.48 -24.79 -54.16
N LEU A 5 -12.58 -25.17 -53.50
CA LEU A 5 -13.47 -24.20 -52.81
C LEU A 5 -13.65 -24.45 -51.31
N MET A 6 -12.79 -25.22 -50.65
CA MET A 6 -12.79 -25.29 -49.19
C MET A 6 -11.38 -25.66 -48.72
N VAL A 7 -10.60 -24.68 -48.27
CA VAL A 7 -9.93 -24.62 -46.96
C VAL A 7 -9.16 -23.27 -46.94
N LEU A 8 -9.90 -22.18 -46.73
CA LEU A 8 -9.32 -20.94 -46.18
C LEU A 8 -10.03 -20.75 -44.84
N PHE A 9 -9.66 -21.60 -43.88
CA PHE A 9 -10.11 -21.47 -42.50
C PHE A 9 -9.46 -20.20 -41.95
N SER A 10 -10.26 -19.14 -41.94
CA SER A 10 -9.97 -17.82 -41.40
C SER A 10 -9.19 -17.93 -40.09
N LEU A 11 -7.92 -17.49 -40.11
CA LEU A 11 -7.18 -17.17 -38.90
C LEU A 11 -7.89 -15.98 -38.23
N MET A 12 -8.85 -16.27 -37.37
CA MET A 12 -9.30 -15.32 -36.35
C MET A 12 -8.18 -15.25 -35.32
N THR A 13 -7.24 -14.34 -35.53
CA THR A 13 -6.33 -13.88 -34.48
C THR A 13 -7.18 -13.18 -33.44
N THR A 14 -7.62 -13.93 -32.43
CA THR A 14 -8.12 -13.35 -31.18
C THR A 14 -6.96 -12.57 -30.57
N THR A 15 -6.94 -11.27 -30.81
CA THR A 15 -6.10 -10.35 -30.05
C THR A 15 -6.69 -10.30 -28.64
N VAL A 16 -6.23 -11.22 -27.80
CA VAL A 16 -6.34 -11.07 -26.36
C VAL A 16 -5.47 -9.88 -26.02
N PHE A 17 -6.10 -8.72 -25.82
CA PHE A 17 -5.46 -7.65 -25.08
C PHE A 17 -5.28 -8.19 -23.67
N ALA A 18 -4.08 -8.70 -23.38
CA ALA A 18 -3.62 -8.70 -22.00
C ALA A 18 -3.62 -7.22 -21.60
N HIS A 19 -4.59 -6.82 -20.77
CA HIS A 19 -4.36 -5.66 -19.93
C HIS A 19 -3.11 -6.01 -19.14
N THR A 20 -1.97 -5.48 -19.60
CA THR A 20 -0.82 -5.37 -18.73
C THR A 20 -1.33 -4.44 -17.64
N ASP A 21 -1.77 -4.99 -16.53
CA ASP A 21 -1.83 -4.24 -15.28
C ASP A 21 -0.39 -3.79 -15.07
N SER A 22 -0.09 -2.61 -15.63
CA SER A 22 1.16 -1.88 -15.48
C SER A 22 1.51 -2.01 -14.02
N ASP A 23 2.55 -2.81 -13.74
CA ASP A 23 3.01 -3.24 -12.42
C ASP A 23 2.30 -2.46 -11.33
N SER A 24 1.23 -3.05 -10.75
CA SER A 24 0.44 -2.47 -9.66
C SER A 24 1.39 -1.80 -8.67
N HIS A 25 1.67 -0.51 -8.87
CA HIS A 25 2.61 0.21 -8.05
C HIS A 25 1.99 0.13 -6.68
N ALA A 26 2.66 -0.56 -5.74
CA ALA A 26 2.19 -0.61 -4.38
C ALA A 26 1.98 0.85 -3.97
N ASN A 27 0.72 1.27 -3.78
CA ASN A 27 0.44 2.62 -3.36
C ASN A 27 1.13 2.77 -2.00
N LEU A 28 2.21 3.56 -1.95
CA LEU A 28 2.98 3.78 -0.74
C LEU A 28 2.40 4.92 0.09
N GLY A 29 1.48 5.72 -0.44
CA GLY A 29 1.16 7.05 0.05
C GLY A 29 2.02 8.12 -0.61
N ASP A 30 1.53 9.36 -0.65
CA ASP A 30 2.13 10.41 -1.48
C ASP A 30 3.49 10.82 -0.92
N ARG A 31 3.54 11.10 0.38
CA ARG A 31 4.77 11.53 1.06
C ARG A 31 5.81 10.41 1.11
N ALA A 32 5.38 9.16 1.32
CA ALA A 32 6.29 8.01 1.28
C ALA A 32 6.86 7.78 -0.13
N THR A 33 6.06 8.02 -1.18
CA THR A 33 6.51 7.95 -2.57
C THR A 33 7.57 9.02 -2.85
N GLU A 34 7.31 10.26 -2.47
CA GLU A 34 8.26 11.36 -2.59
C GLU A 34 9.60 11.06 -1.89
N LEU A 35 9.55 10.60 -0.64
CA LEU A 35 10.75 10.26 0.14
C LEU A 35 11.52 9.06 -0.44
N LYS A 36 10.82 8.11 -1.06
CA LYS A 36 11.44 6.99 -1.77
C LYS A 36 12.17 7.50 -3.02
N GLU A 37 11.54 8.36 -3.81
CA GLU A 37 12.11 8.94 -5.03
C GLU A 37 13.32 9.83 -4.73
N ALA A 38 13.28 10.58 -3.63
CA ALA A 38 14.41 11.36 -3.14
C ALA A 38 15.55 10.50 -2.54
N GLY A 39 15.36 9.19 -2.35
CA GLY A 39 16.35 8.30 -1.72
C GLY A 39 16.51 8.51 -0.21
N GLU A 40 15.53 9.14 0.44
CA GLU A 40 15.55 9.49 1.86
C GLU A 40 14.82 8.48 2.76
N SER A 41 14.03 7.58 2.17
CA SER A 41 13.24 6.57 2.91
C SER A 41 14.08 5.72 3.89
N LYS A 42 15.33 5.41 3.52
CA LYS A 42 16.29 4.67 4.34
C LYS A 42 16.63 5.31 5.69
N ASN A 43 16.37 6.61 5.86
CA ASN A 43 16.64 7.33 7.11
C ASN A 43 15.50 7.16 8.13
N ILE A 44 14.34 6.68 7.68
CA ILE A 44 13.10 6.63 8.47
C ILE A 44 12.94 5.25 9.10
N HIS A 45 12.90 4.22 8.27
CA HIS A 45 12.69 2.83 8.67
C HIS A 45 13.73 1.91 7.99
N PRO A 46 13.87 0.66 8.48
CA PRO A 46 14.71 -0.35 7.83
C PRO A 46 14.31 -0.65 6.38
N ASP A 47 15.10 -1.49 5.71
CA ASP A 47 14.80 -1.87 4.33
C ASP A 47 13.48 -2.64 4.19
N LEU A 48 13.04 -2.80 2.94
CA LEU A 48 11.76 -3.44 2.62
C LEU A 48 11.68 -4.90 3.08
N THR A 49 12.79 -5.63 3.05
CA THR A 49 12.84 -7.02 3.47
C THR A 49 12.61 -7.11 4.98
N GLU A 50 13.33 -6.28 5.75
CA GLU A 50 13.19 -6.22 7.20
C GLU A 50 11.78 -5.77 7.60
N ILE A 51 11.24 -4.70 7.01
CA ILE A 51 9.88 -4.25 7.33
C ILE A 51 8.84 -5.33 7.05
N ARG A 52 8.92 -6.05 5.93
CA ARG A 52 7.94 -7.12 5.62
C ARG A 52 7.92 -8.24 6.66
N ILE A 53 9.06 -8.53 7.27
CA ILE A 53 9.22 -9.61 8.25
C ILE A 53 8.90 -9.10 9.66
N MET A 54 9.47 -7.95 10.03
CA MET A 54 9.50 -7.44 11.40
C MET A 54 8.41 -6.42 11.71
N HIS A 55 7.66 -5.93 10.72
CA HIS A 55 6.58 -4.95 10.93
C HIS A 55 5.62 -5.32 12.06
N PRO A 56 5.09 -6.57 12.16
CA PRO A 56 4.18 -6.94 13.23
C PRO A 56 4.82 -6.74 14.62
N ASP A 57 6.06 -7.19 14.79
CA ASP A 57 6.79 -7.09 16.07
C ASP A 57 7.08 -5.64 16.44
N PHE A 58 7.48 -4.81 15.47
CA PHE A 58 7.69 -3.38 15.70
C PHE A 58 6.41 -2.69 16.16
N MET A 59 5.27 -3.02 15.53
CA MET A 59 3.98 -2.46 15.89
C MET A 59 3.51 -2.93 17.27
N MET A 60 3.65 -4.21 17.59
CA MET A 60 3.26 -4.79 18.88
C MET A 60 4.10 -4.23 20.03
N HIS A 61 5.43 -4.17 19.85
CA HIS A 61 6.32 -3.56 20.85
C HIS A 61 6.01 -2.09 21.07
N LYS A 62 5.79 -1.33 19.98
CA LYS A 62 5.43 0.09 20.09
C LYS A 62 4.09 0.28 20.79
N ARG A 63 3.09 -0.54 20.48
CA ARG A 63 1.78 -0.55 21.14
C ARG A 63 1.95 -0.76 22.64
N ASP A 64 2.71 -1.78 23.04
CA ASP A 64 2.89 -2.15 24.42
C ASP A 64 3.64 -1.06 25.21
N LYS A 65 4.71 -0.50 24.64
CA LYS A 65 5.41 0.67 25.19
C LYS A 65 4.49 1.88 25.36
N THR A 66 3.64 2.14 24.36
CA THR A 66 2.76 3.32 24.37
C THR A 66 1.61 3.16 25.37
N LEU A 67 0.91 2.04 25.33
CA LEU A 67 -0.34 1.82 26.07
C LEU A 67 -0.11 1.29 27.48
N ARG A 68 0.85 0.38 27.69
CA ARG A 68 1.07 -0.24 29.00
C ARG A 68 2.15 0.45 29.81
N GLN A 69 3.12 1.08 29.15
CA GLN A 69 4.28 1.70 29.81
C GLN A 69 4.29 3.24 29.71
N GLY A 70 3.35 3.83 28.96
CA GLY A 70 3.24 5.28 28.80
C GLY A 70 4.34 5.95 27.96
N VAL A 71 5.20 5.18 27.28
CA VAL A 71 6.33 5.70 26.50
C VAL A 71 5.85 6.16 25.12
N ARG A 72 5.81 7.47 24.90
CA ARG A 72 5.35 8.10 23.64
C ARG A 72 6.51 8.77 22.89
N THR A 73 7.07 8.07 21.91
CA THR A 73 8.10 8.63 21.01
C THR A 73 7.56 8.90 19.62
N LYS A 74 8.04 9.96 18.95
CA LYS A 74 7.61 10.31 17.57
C LYS A 74 8.05 9.24 16.56
N ARG A 75 9.29 8.77 16.68
CA ARG A 75 9.86 7.72 15.81
C ARG A 75 9.04 6.43 15.89
N ASN A 76 8.75 5.85 14.72
CA ASN A 76 7.97 4.62 14.55
C ASN A 76 6.61 4.65 15.28
N SER A 77 5.97 5.83 15.35
CA SER A 77 4.60 5.93 15.88
C SER A 77 3.60 5.58 14.80
N LEU A 78 2.48 4.94 15.17
CA LEU A 78 1.39 4.65 14.24
C LEU A 78 0.92 5.91 13.50
N LYS A 79 0.86 7.05 14.21
CA LYS A 79 0.56 8.37 13.64
C LYS A 79 1.55 8.76 12.52
N ALA A 80 2.86 8.64 12.78
CA ALA A 80 3.88 8.98 11.79
C ALA A 80 3.80 8.08 10.55
N CYS A 81 3.47 6.80 10.73
CA CYS A 81 3.25 5.87 9.61
C CYS A 81 2.07 6.34 8.74
N VAL A 82 0.91 6.64 9.35
CA VAL A 82 -0.27 7.15 8.63
C VAL A 82 0.04 8.45 7.89
N ASN A 83 0.77 9.37 8.52
CA ASN A 83 1.13 10.66 7.91
C ASN A 83 1.96 10.53 6.62
N CYS A 84 2.81 9.50 6.50
CA CYS A 84 3.60 9.30 5.28
C CYS A 84 2.93 8.39 4.26
N HIS A 85 2.18 7.40 4.74
CA HIS A 85 1.64 6.34 3.90
C HIS A 85 0.21 6.58 3.36
N SER A 86 -0.45 7.65 3.78
CA SER A 86 -1.72 8.07 3.19
C SER A 86 -1.54 8.72 1.83
N SER A 87 -2.47 8.45 0.91
CA SER A 87 -2.65 9.21 -0.34
C SER A 87 -3.75 10.25 -0.21
N THR A 88 -3.73 11.23 -1.10
CA THR A 88 -4.82 12.16 -1.36
C THR A 88 -5.57 11.79 -2.64
N ASP A 89 -6.82 12.23 -2.74
CA ASP A 89 -7.60 12.16 -3.96
C ASP A 89 -7.30 13.37 -4.87
N LYS A 90 -8.02 13.47 -5.99
CA LYS A 90 -7.90 14.57 -6.96
C LYS A 90 -8.24 15.96 -6.41
N ASN A 91 -8.84 16.05 -5.23
CA ASN A 91 -9.20 17.29 -4.55
C ASN A 91 -8.24 17.59 -3.38
N ASP A 92 -7.11 16.88 -3.29
CA ASP A 92 -6.15 16.93 -2.19
C ASP A 92 -6.72 16.48 -0.83
N GLU A 93 -7.80 15.69 -0.81
CA GLU A 93 -8.36 15.12 0.42
C GLU A 93 -7.73 13.76 0.76
N TYR A 94 -7.33 13.57 2.02
CA TYR A 94 -6.74 12.30 2.45
C TYR A 94 -7.70 11.11 2.33
N ILE A 95 -7.22 10.07 1.65
CA ILE A 95 -7.88 8.78 1.55
C ILE A 95 -7.54 7.95 2.82
N PRO A 96 -8.53 7.35 3.51
CA PRO A 96 -8.31 6.48 4.65
C PRO A 96 -7.33 5.34 4.35
N ILE A 97 -6.28 5.17 5.16
CA ILE A 97 -5.21 4.18 4.91
C ILE A 97 -5.69 2.72 4.89
N ASN A 98 -6.84 2.46 5.51
CA ASN A 98 -7.51 1.16 5.56
C ASN A 98 -8.48 0.92 4.38
N GLN A 99 -8.64 1.87 3.47
CA GLN A 99 -9.43 1.71 2.26
C GLN A 99 -8.71 0.85 1.23
N GLN A 100 -9.48 0.11 0.43
CA GLN A 100 -8.95 -0.72 -0.65
C GLN A 100 -8.02 0.07 -1.58
N GLY A 101 -6.88 -0.54 -1.93
CA GLY A 101 -5.87 0.07 -2.79
C GLY A 101 -4.89 0.99 -2.06
N GLN A 102 -5.13 1.35 -0.79
CA GLN A 102 -4.17 2.10 0.03
C GLN A 102 -3.09 1.17 0.62
N PHE A 103 -1.92 1.73 0.98
CA PHE A 103 -0.74 0.97 1.40
C PHE A 103 -1.04 -0.13 2.43
N CYS A 104 -1.61 0.25 3.58
CA CYS A 104 -1.88 -0.68 4.66
C CYS A 104 -2.90 -1.74 4.22
N SER A 105 -4.00 -1.33 3.59
CA SER A 105 -5.03 -2.27 3.11
C SER A 105 -4.45 -3.31 2.15
N THR A 106 -3.63 -2.89 1.18
CA THR A 106 -3.04 -3.79 0.18
C THR A 106 -2.09 -4.79 0.84
N CYS A 107 -1.24 -4.35 1.77
CA CYS A 107 -0.34 -5.23 2.50
C CYS A 107 -1.11 -6.24 3.37
N HIS A 108 -2.10 -5.77 4.12
CA HIS A 108 -2.89 -6.59 5.03
C HIS A 108 -3.80 -7.58 4.29
N GLN A 109 -4.35 -7.18 3.15
CA GLN A 109 -5.06 -8.10 2.24
C GLN A 109 -4.12 -9.20 1.75
N LYS A 110 -2.89 -8.84 1.35
CA LYS A 110 -1.90 -9.81 0.85
C LYS A 110 -1.49 -10.86 1.89
N VAL A 111 -1.38 -10.47 3.16
CA VAL A 111 -0.98 -11.39 4.24
C VAL A 111 -2.16 -12.03 4.99
N GLY A 112 -3.39 -11.71 4.61
CA GLY A 112 -4.60 -12.31 5.19
C GLY A 112 -4.93 -11.82 6.61
N THR A 113 -4.55 -10.58 6.95
CA THR A 113 -4.74 -10.01 8.30
C THR A 113 -5.69 -8.81 8.25
N SER A 114 -6.56 -8.64 9.24
CA SER A 114 -7.45 -7.47 9.35
C SER A 114 -6.71 -6.21 9.83
N LEU A 115 -7.30 -5.03 9.54
CA LEU A 115 -6.84 -3.72 10.01
C LEU A 115 -7.86 -3.11 10.99
N ASP A 116 -8.18 -3.85 12.05
CA ASP A 116 -9.22 -3.48 13.00
C ASP A 116 -8.85 -2.28 13.89
N CYS A 117 -7.57 -1.93 14.01
CA CYS A 117 -7.08 -0.73 14.70
C CYS A 117 -7.90 0.52 14.33
N PHE A 118 -8.25 0.66 13.05
CA PHE A 118 -8.94 1.83 12.51
C PHE A 118 -10.46 1.82 12.67
N SER A 119 -11.02 0.81 13.35
CA SER A 119 -12.43 0.83 13.78
C SER A 119 -12.70 1.93 14.81
N CYS A 120 -11.69 2.25 15.63
CA CYS A 120 -11.74 3.30 16.64
C CYS A 120 -10.67 4.38 16.43
N HIS A 121 -9.52 4.04 15.84
CA HIS A 121 -8.45 5.00 15.57
C HIS A 121 -8.62 5.71 14.22
N ARG A 122 -8.20 6.97 14.17
CA ARG A 122 -8.20 7.76 12.93
C ARG A 122 -7.33 7.08 11.85
N SER A 123 -7.88 6.95 10.65
CA SER A 123 -7.24 6.33 9.48
C SER A 123 -6.63 7.33 8.49
N THR A 124 -6.77 8.64 8.74
CA THR A 124 -6.20 9.71 7.95
C THR A 124 -5.23 10.58 8.78
N PRO A 125 -4.25 11.24 8.16
CA PRO A 125 -3.38 12.20 8.84
C PRO A 125 -4.18 13.31 9.50
N LYS A 126 -3.67 13.84 10.62
CA LYS A 126 -4.14 15.09 11.24
C LYS A 126 -2.95 16.02 11.37
N GLU A 127 -3.15 17.29 11.04
CA GLU A 127 -2.17 18.34 11.39
C GLU A 127 -1.82 18.26 12.89
N ASP A 128 -0.53 18.39 13.17
CA ASP A 128 -0.04 18.55 14.53
C ASP A 128 -0.46 19.94 15.01
N LEU A 129 -1.46 19.99 15.91
CA LEU A 129 -1.82 21.21 16.66
C LEU A 129 -0.71 21.60 17.63
#